data_AF-A0A3D8X758-F1
#
_entry.id   AF-A0A3D8X758-F1
#
_cell.length_a   1.000
_cell.length_b   1.000
_cell.length_c   1.000
_cell.angle_alpha   90.00
_cell.angle_beta   90.00
_cell.angle_gamma   90.00
#
_symmetry.space_group_name_H-M   'P 1'
#
loop_
_entity.id
_entity.type
_entity.pdbx_description
1 polymer ?
#
loop_
_entity_poly.entity_id
_entity_poly.type
_entity_poly.pdbx_seq_one_letter_code
_entity_poly.pdbx_strand_id
1 'polypeptide(L)' 'MAKSKAKKMRDKMTREGKRNPELNRSLFVFADMETRKTKTKKEKLQHQQTKHKKRLSDGAYSTGDDRFFIAFNTSTK' A
#
# COMPACT_ATOMS: atom_id res chain seq x y z
N MET A 1 15.64 -20.53 21.41
CA MET A 1 15.73 -19.29 20.60
C MET A 1 16.96 -18.49 21.01
N ALA A 2 17.95 -18.36 20.12
CA ALA A 2 19.13 -17.58 20.42
C ALA A 2 18.81 -16.08 20.31
N LYS A 3 19.18 -15.29 21.32
CA LYS A 3 19.18 -13.82 21.22
C LYS A 3 20.20 -13.39 20.15
N SER A 4 19.89 -12.32 19.41
CA SER A 4 20.87 -11.70 18.49
C SER A 4 22.10 -11.22 19.25
N LYS A 5 23.26 -11.18 18.56
CA LYS A 5 24.52 -10.67 19.14
C LYS A 5 24.33 -9.26 19.71
N ALA A 6 23.62 -8.40 18.99
CA ALA A 6 23.30 -7.04 19.43
C ALA A 6 22.50 -6.99 20.74
N LYS A 7 21.49 -7.86 20.91
CA LYS A 7 20.71 -7.93 22.14
C LYS A 7 21.56 -8.42 23.31
N LYS A 8 22.42 -9.43 23.10
CA LYS A 8 23.36 -9.92 24.12
C LYS A 8 24.32 -8.83 24.62
N MET A 9 24.82 -7.99 23.70
CA MET A 9 25.70 -6.86 24.06
C MET A 9 24.97 -5.80 24.89
N ARG A 10 23.73 -5.47 24.55
CA ARG A 10 22.91 -4.53 25.34
C ARG A 10 22.61 -5.07 26.74
N ASP A 11 22.19 -6.34 26.82
CA ASP A 11 21.96 -7.01 28.11
C ASP A 11 23.23 -7.04 28.97
N LYS A 12 24.43 -7.14 28.35
CA LYS A 12 25.71 -7.04 29.06
C LYS A 12 25.96 -5.63 29.59
N MET A 13 25.76 -4.60 28.78
CA MET A 13 25.92 -3.21 29.21
C MET A 13 25.00 -2.84 30.37
N THR A 14 23.73 -3.26 30.34
CA THR A 14 22.79 -3.03 31.44
C THR A 14 23.22 -3.75 32.72
N ARG A 15 23.76 -4.98 32.61
CA ARG A 15 24.33 -5.71 33.76
C ARG A 15 25.56 -5.01 34.35
N GLU A 16 26.35 -4.35 33.52
CA GLU A 16 27.51 -3.54 33.96
C GLU A 16 27.11 -2.16 34.50
N GLY A 17 25.82 -1.85 34.62
CA GLY A 17 25.33 -0.54 35.10
C GLY A 17 25.40 0.59 34.06
N LYS A 18 25.73 0.28 32.80
CA LYS A 18 25.71 1.27 31.72
C LYS A 18 24.29 1.54 31.25
N ARG A 19 24.04 2.78 30.82
CA ARG A 19 22.75 3.22 30.30
C ARG A 19 22.32 2.38 29.10
N ASN A 20 21.07 1.90 29.11
CA ASN A 20 20.53 1.09 28.02
C ASN A 20 20.41 1.94 26.73
N PRO A 21 21.09 1.57 25.62
CA PRO A 21 20.99 2.29 24.35
C PRO A 21 19.58 2.34 23.76
N GLU A 22 18.68 1.42 24.15
CA GLU A 22 17.29 1.45 23.69
C GLU A 22 16.52 2.69 24.17
N LEU A 23 16.89 3.24 25.32
CA LEU A 23 16.28 4.47 25.86
C LEU A 23 16.62 5.71 25.03
N ASN A 24 17.64 5.64 24.18
CA ASN A 24 18.04 6.74 23.28
C ASN A 24 17.49 6.59 21.86
N ARG A 25 16.67 5.57 21.60
CA ARG A 25 16.09 5.39 20.27
C ARG A 25 15.06 6.48 20.01
N SER A 26 15.10 7.05 18.81
CA SER A 26 14.08 8.00 18.38
C SER A 26 12.73 7.30 18.20
N LEU A 27 11.64 8.08 18.30
CA LEU A 27 10.28 7.60 18.08
C LEU A 27 10.06 7.01 16.68
N PHE A 28 10.89 7.43 15.70
CA PHE A 28 10.85 6.91 14.33
C PHE A 28 11.15 5.42 14.21
N VAL A 29 11.77 4.81 15.23
CA VAL A 29 11.99 3.35 15.25
C VAL A 29 10.66 2.59 15.35
N PHE A 30 9.62 3.20 15.93
CA PHE A 30 8.30 2.61 16.06
C PHE A 30 7.32 3.06 14.97
N ALA A 31 7.64 4.15 14.27
CA ALA A 31 6.82 4.64 13.19
C ALA A 31 7.07 3.84 11.91
N ASP A 32 6.01 3.54 11.18
CA ASP A 32 6.12 3.06 9.80
C ASP A 32 6.48 4.25 8.90
N MET A 33 7.75 4.29 8.49
CA MET A 33 8.32 5.34 7.63
C MET A 33 8.35 4.91 6.16
N GLU A 34 7.68 3.82 5.80
CA GLU A 34 7.62 3.38 4.41
C GLU A 34 6.82 4.34 3.53
N THR A 35 7.22 4.43 2.26
CA THR A 35 6.50 5.22 1.27
C THR A 35 5.30 4.44 0.74
N ARG A 36 4.09 4.94 0.98
CA ARG A 36 2.87 4.30 0.45
C ARG A 36 2.84 4.39 -1.07
N LYS A 37 2.82 3.23 -1.73
CA LYS A 37 2.71 3.11 -3.18
C LYS A 37 1.30 2.68 -3.59
N THR A 38 0.81 3.25 -4.68
CA THR A 38 -0.44 2.78 -5.30
C THR A 38 -0.23 1.44 -5.98
N LYS A 39 -1.30 0.66 -6.13
CA LYS A 39 -1.26 -0.67 -6.76
C LYS A 39 -0.71 -0.61 -8.19
N THR A 40 0.07 -1.62 -8.57
CA THR A 40 0.52 -1.79 -9.96
C THR A 40 -0.63 -2.22 -10.87
N LYS A 41 -0.45 -2.09 -12.20
CA LYS A 41 -1.46 -2.52 -13.18
C LYS A 41 -1.88 -3.98 -12.98
N LYS A 42 -0.91 -4.87 -12.73
CA LYS A 42 -1.14 -6.31 -12.51
C LYS A 42 -1.98 -6.55 -11.25
N GLU A 43 -1.61 -5.92 -10.14
CA GLU A 43 -2.37 -6.01 -8.88
C GLU A 43 -3.79 -5.47 -9.02
N LYS A 44 -3.98 -4.38 -9.77
CA LYS A 44 -5.31 -3.80 -10.00
C LYS A 44 -6.19 -4.76 -10.80
N LEU A 45 -5.66 -5.40 -11.84
CA LEU A 45 -6.38 -6.39 -12.64
C LEU A 45 -6.77 -7.61 -11.80
N GLN A 46 -5.83 -8.16 -11.04
CA GLN A 46 -6.10 -9.29 -10.14
C GLN A 46 -7.16 -8.92 -9.10
N HIS A 47 -7.02 -7.74 -8.47
CA HIS A 47 -7.97 -7.25 -7.48
C HIS A 47 -9.38 -7.05 -8.05
N GLN A 48 -9.52 -6.57 -9.30
CA GLN A 48 -10.84 -6.46 -9.94
C GLN A 48 -11.50 -7.83 -10.10
N GLN A 49 -10.75 -8.84 -10.54
CA GLN A 49 -11.26 -10.20 -10.73
C GLN A 49 -11.69 -10.84 -9.41
N THR A 50 -10.93 -10.66 -8.33
CA THR A 50 -11.19 -11.27 -7.03
C THR A 50 -12.24 -10.52 -6.23
N LYS A 51 -12.17 -9.17 -6.15
CA LYS A 51 -13.11 -8.35 -5.37
C LYS A 51 -14.55 -8.52 -5.84
N HIS A 52 -14.75 -8.56 -7.16
CA HIS A 52 -16.07 -8.69 -7.77
C HIS A 52 -16.38 -10.12 -8.22
N LYS A 53 -15.54 -11.11 -7.88
CA LYS A 53 -15.71 -12.55 -8.18
C LYS A 53 -16.07 -12.84 -9.64
N LYS A 54 -15.48 -12.10 -10.59
CA LYS A 54 -15.83 -12.17 -12.03
C LYS A 54 -17.34 -12.05 -12.31
N ARG A 55 -18.11 -11.42 -11.41
CA ARG A 55 -19.45 -10.95 -11.76
C ARG A 55 -19.23 -9.85 -12.79
N LEU A 56 -19.20 -10.25 -14.06
CA LEU A 56 -19.64 -9.39 -15.13
C LEU A 56 -20.97 -8.84 -14.61
N SER A 57 -21.11 -7.53 -14.54
CA SER A 57 -22.45 -6.94 -14.51
C SER A 57 -23.09 -7.30 -15.84
N ASP A 58 -23.54 -8.55 -15.93
CA ASP A 58 -24.31 -9.10 -17.01
C ASP A 58 -25.71 -8.57 -16.79
N GLY A 59 -26.08 -7.54 -17.56
CA GLY A 59 -27.44 -6.99 -17.51
C GLY A 59 -27.60 -5.47 -17.62
N ALA A 60 -26.59 -4.68 -17.98
CA ALA A 60 -26.81 -3.23 -18.21
C ALA A 60 -26.08 -2.61 -19.41
N TYR A 61 -25.30 -3.36 -20.18
CA TYR A 61 -24.53 -2.81 -21.32
C TYR A 61 -24.60 -3.64 -22.60
N SER A 62 -25.61 -4.51 -22.78
CA SER A 62 -25.78 -5.25 -24.05
C SER A 62 -27.21 -5.24 -24.58
N THR A 63 -27.99 -4.19 -24.29
CA THR A 63 -29.24 -3.98 -25.02
C THR A 63 -29.45 -2.50 -25.22
N GLY A 64 -29.21 -2.06 -26.46
CA GLY A 64 -29.70 -0.80 -27.00
C GLY A 64 -28.99 0.45 -26.51
N ASP A 65 -28.19 1.03 -27.41
CA ASP A 65 -28.08 2.48 -27.62
C ASP A 65 -27.56 3.40 -26.49
N ASP A 66 -26.98 4.51 -26.95
CA ASP A 66 -26.91 5.79 -26.25
C ASP A 66 -25.78 6.13 -25.26
N ARG A 67 -24.71 6.74 -25.83
CA ARG A 67 -24.30 8.16 -25.62
C ARG A 67 -22.83 8.39 -25.25
N PHE A 68 -21.99 8.52 -26.27
CA PHE A 68 -20.91 9.52 -26.27
C PHE A 68 -21.10 10.46 -27.46
N PHE A 69 -21.76 11.59 -27.24
CA PHE A 69 -21.71 12.72 -28.17
C PHE A 69 -20.63 13.68 -27.67
N ILE A 70 -19.52 13.76 -28.40
CA ILE A 70 -18.59 14.89 -28.29
C ILE A 70 -18.99 15.84 -29.41
N ALA A 71 -19.78 16.86 -29.08
CA ALA A 71 -20.12 17.92 -30.01
C ALA A 71 -18.91 18.85 -30.18
N PHE A 72 -18.17 18.70 -31.29
CA PHE A 72 -17.27 19.75 -31.75
C PHE A 72 -18.10 20.79 -32.49
N ASN A 73 -18.34 21.94 -31.85
CA ASN A 73 -18.89 23.10 -32.55
C ASN A 73 -17.83 23.63 -33.52
N THR A 74 -17.95 23.30 -34.80
CA THR A 74 -17.22 24.01 -35.87
C THR A 74 -18.02 25.25 -36.26
N SER A 75 -17.66 26.39 -35.70
CA SER A 75 -18.15 27.70 -36.16
C SER A 75 -17.45 28.06 -37.46
N THR A 76 -18.05 27.74 -38.60
CA THR A 76 -17.68 28.32 -39.90
C THR A 76 -18.37 29.69 -40.06
N LYS A 77 -17.58 30.75 -40.24
CA LYS A 77 -18.01 31.99 -40.89
C LYS A 77 -17.32 32.07 -42.24
#